data_AF-A0A7J6VF67-F1
#
_entry.id   AF-A0A7J6VF67-F1
#
_cell.length_a   1.000
_cell.length_b   1.000
_cell.length_c   1.000
_cell.angle_alpha   90.00
_cell.angle_beta   90.00
_cell.angle_gamma   90.00
#
_symmetry.space_group_name_H-M   'P 1'
#
loop_
_entity.id
_entity.type
_entity.pdbx_description
1 polymer ?
#
loop_
_entity_poly.entity_id
_entity_poly.type
_entity_poly.pdbx_seq_one_letter_code
_entity_poly.pdbx_strand_id
1 'polypeptide(L)'
;MWKLKVADGGGPFSKYLYSTNNFVGRQTWEFDPESGTPEERDEVEKARQEFHKNRFKVKPSGDVLLRLQMLKEKKDKFDLSIPPVKLGENEIVTNEAITTTLRRGVRFVSVMQTSDGHWAAEFGGPLFFMPPLVFALYITGMLDTLFSQEHKKEILRYMYCHQ
;
A
#
# COMPACT_ATOMS: atom_id res chain seq x y z
N MET A 1 3.04 4.79 -12.82
CA MET A 1 2.37 4.43 -11.55
C MET A 1 3.38 4.05 -10.48
N TRP A 2 3.01 4.19 -9.21
CA TRP A 2 3.75 3.59 -8.09
C TRP A 2 3.62 2.07 -8.13
N LYS A 3 4.70 1.32 -7.92
CA LYS A 3 4.75 -0.14 -7.91
C LYS A 3 5.38 -0.65 -6.63
N LEU A 4 4.79 -1.65 -6.01
CA LEU A 4 5.37 -2.33 -4.86
C LEU A 4 6.57 -3.18 -5.31
N LYS A 5 7.68 -3.07 -4.58
CA LYS A 5 8.88 -3.87 -4.73
C LYS A 5 9.08 -4.65 -3.43
N VAL A 6 9.21 -5.97 -3.55
CA VAL A 6 9.26 -6.92 -2.44
C VAL A 6 10.58 -7.67 -2.50
N ALA A 7 11.22 -7.87 -1.34
CA ALA A 7 12.52 -8.54 -1.23
C ALA A 7 13.60 -7.95 -2.17
N ASP A 8 13.49 -6.65 -2.45
CA ASP A 8 14.35 -5.94 -3.41
C ASP A 8 15.50 -5.21 -2.69
N GLY A 9 16.73 -5.53 -3.11
CA GLY A 9 17.97 -4.88 -2.66
C GLY A 9 18.49 -3.81 -3.62
N GLY A 10 17.67 -3.36 -4.57
CA GLY A 10 18.03 -2.38 -5.59
C GLY A 10 17.99 -0.92 -5.09
N GLY A 11 18.04 0.00 -6.05
CA GLY A 11 18.00 1.45 -5.82
C GLY A 11 19.38 2.10 -5.67
N PRO A 12 19.42 3.43 -5.49
CA PRO A 12 20.65 4.24 -5.55
C PRO A 12 21.68 3.93 -4.45
N PHE A 13 21.25 3.25 -3.38
CA PHE A 13 22.10 2.86 -2.25
C PHE A 13 22.25 1.34 -2.11
N SER A 14 21.93 0.56 -3.16
CA SER A 14 22.05 -0.90 -3.16
C SER A 14 23.42 -1.39 -2.68
N LYS A 15 24.50 -0.69 -3.03
CA LYS A 15 25.87 -0.97 -2.56
C LYS A 15 26.08 -0.87 -1.04
N TYR A 16 25.19 -0.19 -0.33
CA TYR A 16 25.21 -0.05 1.13
C TYR A 16 24.17 -0.91 1.83
N LEU A 17 23.34 -1.63 1.06
CA LEU A 17 22.37 -2.56 1.61
C LEU A 17 23.05 -3.90 1.91
N TYR A 18 22.83 -4.42 3.10
CA TYR A 18 23.26 -5.75 3.51
C TYR A 18 22.06 -6.51 4.07
N SER A 19 22.03 -7.82 3.85
CA SER A 19 20.97 -8.68 4.33
C SER A 19 21.48 -10.09 4.60
N THR A 20 20.99 -10.70 5.68
CA THR A 20 21.24 -12.11 6.02
C THR A 20 20.18 -13.06 5.46
N ASN A 21 19.06 -12.54 4.94
CA ASN A 21 17.90 -13.32 4.46
C ASN A 21 17.42 -12.89 3.06
N ASN A 22 18.32 -12.37 2.20
CA ASN A 22 17.97 -11.85 0.86
C ASN A 22 16.81 -10.84 0.85
N PHE A 23 16.74 -9.96 1.85
CA PHE A 23 15.76 -8.89 2.00
C PHE A 23 14.31 -9.36 2.18
N VAL A 24 14.06 -10.64 2.50
CA VAL A 24 12.71 -11.15 2.78
C VAL A 24 12.06 -10.31 3.89
N GLY A 25 10.81 -9.88 3.65
CA GLY A 25 10.06 -8.97 4.52
C GLY A 25 10.23 -7.48 4.19
N ARG A 26 11.15 -7.13 3.28
CA ARG A 26 11.35 -5.75 2.84
C ARG A 26 10.32 -5.37 1.77
N GLN A 27 9.76 -4.18 1.92
CA GLN A 27 8.91 -3.54 0.93
C GLN A 27 9.42 -2.12 0.63
N THR A 28 9.39 -1.74 -0.65
CA THR A 28 9.62 -0.36 -1.11
C THR A 28 8.62 -0.02 -2.22
N TRP A 29 8.46 1.27 -2.50
CA TRP A 29 7.63 1.76 -3.59
C TRP A 29 8.51 2.47 -4.62
N GLU A 30 8.36 2.11 -5.88
CA GLU A 30 9.09 2.70 -7.00
C GLU A 30 8.10 3.32 -7.98
N PHE A 31 8.38 4.52 -8.47
CA PHE A 31 7.55 5.15 -9.48
C PHE A 31 8.08 4.82 -10.89
N ASP A 32 7.21 4.24 -11.72
CA ASP A 32 7.49 3.95 -13.12
C ASP A 32 6.49 4.70 -14.00
N PRO A 33 6.91 5.71 -14.80
CA PRO A 33 6.00 6.52 -15.62
C PRO A 33 5.26 5.73 -16.71
N GLU A 34 5.83 4.61 -17.16
CA GLU A 34 5.26 3.77 -18.22
C GLU A 34 4.36 2.66 -17.65
N SER A 35 4.42 2.43 -16.33
CA SER A 35 3.60 1.41 -15.68
C SER A 35 2.11 1.73 -15.65
N GLY A 36 1.32 0.69 -15.92
CA GLY A 36 -0.14 0.60 -15.78
C GLY A 36 -0.93 1.13 -16.96
N THR A 37 -2.06 0.50 -17.24
CA THR A 37 -3.00 0.90 -18.31
C THR A 37 -3.69 2.23 -17.96
N PRO A 38 -4.33 2.91 -18.93
CA PRO A 38 -5.13 4.10 -18.64
C PRO A 38 -6.17 3.88 -17.53
N GLU A 39 -6.87 2.75 -17.57
CA GLU A 39 -7.90 2.40 -16.58
C GLU A 39 -7.30 2.24 -15.18
N GLU A 40 -6.11 1.63 -15.09
CA GLU A 40 -5.40 1.45 -13.81
C GLU A 40 -4.92 2.78 -13.23
N ARG A 41 -4.45 3.68 -14.10
CA ARG A 41 -4.06 5.03 -13.70
C ARG A 41 -5.27 5.82 -13.19
N ASP A 42 -6.42 5.68 -13.85
CA ASP A 42 -7.68 6.30 -13.46
C ASP A 42 -8.20 5.75 -12.12
N GLU A 43 -8.09 4.44 -11.87
CA GLU A 43 -8.43 3.84 -10.57
C GLU A 43 -7.56 4.39 -9.44
N VAL A 44 -6.25 4.54 -9.68
CA VAL A 44 -5.33 5.15 -8.70
C VAL A 44 -5.71 6.60 -8.44
N GLU A 45 -6.04 7.38 -9.47
CA GLU A 45 -6.42 8.78 -9.30
C GLU A 45 -7.76 8.92 -8.58
N LYS A 46 -8.74 8.06 -8.88
CA LYS A 46 -10.00 7.97 -8.15
C LYS A 46 -9.76 7.67 -6.66
N ALA A 47 -8.88 6.71 -6.34
CA ALA A 47 -8.52 6.40 -4.95
C ALA A 47 -7.88 7.61 -4.24
N ARG A 48 -7.03 8.38 -4.93
CA ARG A 48 -6.44 9.61 -4.38
C ARG A 48 -7.49 10.67 -4.10
N GLN A 49 -8.42 10.90 -5.02
CA GLN A 49 -9.51 11.86 -4.85
C GLN A 49 -10.44 11.48 -3.70
N GLU A 50 -10.77 10.18 -3.59
CA GLU A 50 -11.58 9.66 -2.49
C GLU A 50 -10.89 9.84 -1.14
N PHE A 51 -9.59 9.54 -1.05
CA PHE A 51 -8.80 9.80 0.16
C PHE A 51 -8.82 11.28 0.52
N HIS A 52 -8.55 12.17 -0.45
CA HIS A 52 -8.58 13.60 -0.22
C HIS A 52 -9.96 14.09 0.27
N LYS A 53 -11.07 13.61 -0.30
CA LYS A 53 -12.42 13.95 0.15
C LYS A 53 -12.69 13.51 1.59
N ASN A 54 -12.10 12.40 2.02
CA ASN A 54 -12.34 11.79 3.33
C ASN A 54 -11.23 12.07 4.37
N ARG A 55 -10.19 12.82 4.02
CA ARG A 55 -8.97 13.05 4.85
C ARG A 55 -9.20 13.56 6.28
N PHE A 56 -10.34 14.22 6.53
CA PHE A 56 -10.71 14.69 7.87
C PHE A 56 -11.58 13.70 8.66
N LYS A 57 -12.11 12.68 7.98
CA LYS A 57 -12.96 11.63 8.58
C LYS A 57 -12.17 10.35 8.84
N VAL A 58 -11.25 10.01 7.94
CA VAL A 58 -10.40 8.82 8.01
C VAL A 58 -8.98 9.25 7.73
N LYS A 59 -8.10 9.11 8.74
CA LYS A 59 -6.69 9.49 8.65
C LYS A 59 -5.82 8.43 7.94
N PRO A 60 -5.97 7.13 8.24
CA PRO A 60 -5.14 6.11 7.58
C PRO A 60 -5.50 5.95 6.10
N SER A 61 -4.49 5.64 5.27
CA SER A 61 -4.65 5.43 3.82
C SER A 61 -5.46 4.19 3.45
N GLY A 62 -5.56 3.23 4.38
CA GLY A 62 -6.21 1.94 4.15
C GLY A 62 -5.51 1.07 3.12
N ASP A 63 -4.23 1.32 2.80
CA ASP A 63 -3.43 0.54 1.85
C ASP A 63 -4.10 0.37 0.47
N VAL A 64 -4.89 1.35 0.03
CA VAL A 64 -5.72 1.19 -1.18
C VAL A 64 -4.87 0.90 -2.41
N LEU A 65 -3.74 1.59 -2.61
CA LEU A 65 -2.85 1.34 -3.75
C LEU A 65 -2.21 -0.06 -3.70
N LEU A 66 -1.83 -0.52 -2.51
CA LEU A 66 -1.33 -1.89 -2.30
C LEU A 66 -2.42 -2.90 -2.68
N ARG A 67 -3.63 -2.73 -2.15
CA ARG A 67 -4.77 -3.63 -2.41
C ARG A 67 -5.09 -3.71 -3.89
N LEU A 68 -5.10 -2.59 -4.61
CA LEU A 68 -5.34 -2.58 -6.06
C LEU A 68 -4.32 -3.46 -6.80
N GLN A 69 -3.03 -3.37 -6.47
CA GLN A 69 -1.99 -4.21 -7.08
C GLN A 69 -2.14 -5.69 -6.71
N MET A 70 -2.30 -6.00 -5.42
CA MET A 70 -2.40 -7.38 -4.97
C MET A 70 -3.65 -8.10 -5.53
N LEU A 71 -4.79 -7.40 -5.57
CA LEU A 71 -6.03 -7.91 -6.15
C LEU A 71 -5.86 -8.21 -7.64
N LYS A 72 -5.24 -7.29 -8.38
CA LYS A 72 -4.99 -7.45 -9.82
C LYS A 72 -4.06 -8.63 -10.10
N GLU A 73 -2.91 -8.70 -9.44
CA GLU A 73 -1.88 -9.72 -9.67
C GLU A 73 -2.36 -11.15 -9.38
N LYS A 74 -3.37 -11.29 -8.53
CA LYS A 74 -3.86 -12.58 -8.05
C LYS A 74 -5.33 -12.84 -8.31
N LYS A 75 -5.96 -12.03 -9.16
CA LYS A 75 -7.39 -12.14 -9.51
C LYS A 75 -7.78 -13.56 -9.94
N ASP A 76 -6.89 -14.25 -10.65
CA ASP A 76 -7.14 -15.58 -11.20
C ASP A 76 -6.79 -16.71 -10.21
N LYS A 77 -6.14 -16.40 -9.09
CA LYS A 77 -5.70 -17.39 -8.07
C LYS A 77 -6.68 -17.54 -6.91
N PHE A 78 -7.46 -16.49 -6.64
CA PHE A 78 -8.38 -16.46 -5.50
C PHE A 78 -9.76 -16.00 -5.95
N ASP A 79 -10.76 -16.82 -5.69
CA ASP A 79 -12.15 -16.44 -5.90
C ASP A 79 -12.62 -15.48 -4.78
N LEU A 80 -12.73 -14.20 -5.11
CA LEU A 80 -13.22 -13.15 -4.22
C LEU A 80 -14.71 -12.83 -4.41
N SER A 81 -15.45 -13.64 -5.16
CA SER A 81 -16.86 -13.41 -5.47
C SER A 81 -17.82 -13.77 -4.32
N ILE A 82 -17.31 -14.38 -3.24
CA ILE A 82 -18.12 -14.72 -2.07
C ILE A 82 -18.81 -13.45 -1.54
N PRO A 83 -20.16 -13.39 -1.53
CA PRO A 83 -20.88 -12.23 -1.05
C PRO A 83 -20.68 -12.04 0.46
N PRO A 84 -20.66 -10.79 0.96
CA PRO A 84 -20.62 -10.53 2.38
C PRO A 84 -21.92 -10.99 3.04
N VAL A 85 -21.81 -11.78 4.12
CA VAL A 85 -22.95 -12.06 5.00
C VAL A 85 -23.07 -10.92 6.00
N LYS A 86 -24.22 -10.25 6.02
CA LYS A 86 -24.54 -9.20 7.01
C LYS A 86 -25.72 -9.68 7.83
N LEU A 87 -25.51 -9.82 9.12
CA LEU A 87 -26.58 -10.19 10.05
C LEU A 87 -27.15 -8.93 10.71
N GLY A 88 -28.46 -8.89 10.89
CA GLY A 88 -29.16 -7.87 11.67
C GLY A 88 -28.93 -8.05 13.19
N GLU A 89 -29.31 -7.05 14.00
CA GLU A 89 -29.10 -7.06 15.46
C GLU A 89 -29.75 -8.26 16.17
N ASN A 90 -30.85 -8.79 15.63
CA ASN A 90 -31.61 -9.89 16.23
C ASN A 90 -31.52 -11.21 15.43
N GLU A 91 -30.65 -11.29 14.42
CA GLU A 91 -30.48 -12.50 13.63
C GLU A 91 -29.55 -13.50 14.33
N ILE A 92 -29.92 -14.78 14.28
CA ILE A 92 -29.12 -15.84 14.89
C ILE A 92 -27.86 -16.08 14.06
N VAL A 93 -26.70 -16.02 14.71
CA VAL A 93 -25.43 -16.36 14.08
C VAL A 93 -25.39 -17.86 13.78
N THR A 94 -25.43 -18.21 12.50
CA THR A 94 -25.36 -19.60 12.04
C THR A 94 -23.92 -20.02 11.74
N ASN A 95 -23.63 -21.33 11.83
CA ASN A 95 -22.34 -21.88 11.41
C ASN A 95 -22.02 -21.57 9.93
N GLU A 96 -23.04 -21.51 9.08
CA GLU A 96 -22.88 -21.15 7.67
C GLU A 96 -22.47 -19.68 7.51
N ALA A 97 -23.10 -18.77 8.25
CA ALA A 97 -22.74 -17.34 8.25
C ALA A 97 -21.29 -17.14 8.71
N ILE A 98 -20.89 -17.82 9.79
CA ILE A 98 -19.50 -17.80 10.29
C ILE A 98 -18.55 -18.35 9.23
N THR A 99 -18.83 -19.53 8.69
CA THR A 99 -17.94 -20.22 7.74
C THR A 99 -17.76 -19.41 6.46
N THR A 100 -18.85 -18.83 5.94
CA THR A 100 -18.82 -17.98 4.74
C THR A 100 -18.01 -16.70 4.99
N THR A 101 -18.24 -16.06 6.14
CA THR A 101 -17.50 -14.84 6.53
C THR A 101 -16.01 -15.12 6.72
N LEU A 102 -15.66 -16.18 7.43
CA LEU A 102 -14.27 -16.59 7.64
C LEU A 102 -13.60 -16.94 6.32
N ARG A 103 -14.26 -17.71 5.45
CA ARG A 103 -13.72 -18.07 4.12
C ARG A 103 -13.42 -16.83 3.29
N ARG A 104 -14.32 -15.84 3.29
CA ARG A 104 -14.12 -14.56 2.61
C ARG A 104 -12.92 -13.78 3.18
N GLY A 105 -12.80 -13.71 4.51
CA GLY A 105 -11.69 -13.06 5.18
C GLY A 105 -10.34 -13.73 4.89
N VAL A 106 -10.26 -15.06 5.03
CA VAL A 106 -9.04 -15.84 4.74
C VAL A 106 -8.62 -15.65 3.29
N ARG A 107 -9.53 -15.77 2.33
CA ARG A 107 -9.21 -15.55 0.91
C ARG A 107 -8.66 -14.15 0.65
N PHE A 108 -9.28 -13.11 1.24
CA PHE A 108 -8.78 -11.75 1.10
C PHE A 108 -7.36 -11.59 1.69
N VAL A 109 -7.13 -12.10 2.89
CA VAL A 109 -5.80 -12.05 3.52
C VAL A 109 -4.77 -12.83 2.70
N SER A 110 -5.12 -13.99 2.14
CA SER A 110 -4.23 -14.75 1.25
C SER A 110 -3.86 -14.00 -0.04
N VAL A 111 -4.79 -13.19 -0.58
CA VAL A 111 -4.48 -12.30 -1.71
C VAL A 111 -3.44 -11.25 -1.29
N MET A 112 -3.50 -10.72 -0.07
CA MET A 112 -2.58 -9.68 0.40
C MET A 112 -1.16 -10.16 0.73
N GLN A 113 -0.89 -11.47 0.74
CA GLN A 113 0.46 -11.99 1.00
C GLN A 113 1.42 -11.66 -0.15
N THR A 114 2.58 -11.08 0.10
CA THR A 114 3.57 -10.78 -0.96
C THR A 114 4.24 -12.04 -1.52
N SER A 115 5.00 -11.90 -2.62
CA SER A 115 5.66 -13.02 -3.30
C SER A 115 6.73 -13.72 -2.45
N ASP A 116 7.33 -13.02 -1.48
CA ASP A 116 8.27 -13.58 -0.50
C ASP A 116 7.58 -14.08 0.80
N GLY A 117 6.25 -14.01 0.85
CA GLY A 117 5.44 -14.60 1.92
C GLY A 117 5.06 -13.67 3.08
N HIS A 118 5.54 -12.42 3.12
CA HIS A 118 5.13 -11.46 4.16
C HIS A 118 3.78 -10.80 3.83
N TRP A 119 3.26 -9.96 4.73
CA TRP A 119 2.11 -9.10 4.44
C TRP A 119 2.56 -7.65 4.44
N ALA A 120 2.58 -7.07 3.26
CA ALA A 120 2.88 -5.66 3.10
C ALA A 120 1.79 -4.80 3.77
N ALA A 121 2.20 -3.71 4.40
CA ALA A 121 1.29 -2.76 5.03
C ALA A 121 1.96 -1.39 5.17
N GLU A 122 1.19 -0.32 5.08
CA GLU A 122 1.63 0.98 5.55
C GLU A 122 1.83 0.93 7.07
N PHE A 123 2.98 1.45 7.52
CA PHE A 123 3.30 1.58 8.94
C PHE A 123 3.69 3.03 9.23
N GLY A 124 2.70 3.92 9.10
CA GLY A 124 2.86 5.34 9.39
C GLY A 124 2.03 5.78 10.59
N GLY A 125 1.61 7.05 10.57
CA GLY A 125 0.84 7.68 11.64
C GLY A 125 1.56 8.88 12.25
N PRO A 126 2.77 8.72 12.81
CA PRO A 126 3.52 9.84 13.35
C PRO A 126 3.92 10.86 12.26
N LEU A 127 3.40 12.08 12.36
CA LEU A 127 3.65 13.16 11.39
C LEU A 127 5.04 13.80 11.50
N PHE A 128 5.90 13.30 12.40
CA PHE A 128 7.24 13.82 12.64
C PHE A 128 8.36 12.96 12.03
N PHE A 129 8.07 11.90 11.27
CA PHE A 129 9.11 11.14 10.58
C PHE A 129 9.61 11.83 9.30
N MET A 130 8.67 12.37 8.51
CA MET A 130 9.02 12.97 7.20
C MET A 130 9.78 14.30 7.30
N PRO A 131 9.40 15.27 8.17
CA PRO A 131 10.11 16.57 8.19
C PRO A 131 11.60 16.46 8.55
N PRO A 132 12.03 15.73 9.61
CA PRO A 132 13.44 15.57 9.92
C PRO A 132 14.22 14.87 8.80
N LEU A 133 13.62 13.89 8.12
CA LEU A 133 14.23 13.25 6.96
C LEU A 133 14.47 14.27 5.85
N VAL A 134 13.48 15.08 5.49
CA VAL A 134 13.62 16.14 4.48
C VAL A 134 14.74 17.12 4.86
N PHE A 135 14.81 17.56 6.11
CA PHE A 135 15.86 18.46 6.58
C PHE A 135 17.26 17.83 6.48
N ALA A 136 17.43 16.59 6.94
CA ALA A 136 18.70 15.89 6.86
C ALA A 136 19.17 15.73 5.40
N LEU A 137 18.27 15.37 4.49
CA LEU A 137 18.59 15.21 3.07
C LEU A 137 18.90 16.55 2.38
N TYR A 138 18.21 17.61 2.76
CA TYR A 138 18.51 18.95 2.27
C TYR A 138 19.90 19.42 2.73
N ILE A 139 20.20 19.32 4.04
CA ILE A 139 21.48 19.75 4.61
C ILE A 139 22.66 18.97 4.02
N THR A 140 22.46 17.68 3.74
CA THR A 140 23.50 16.81 3.17
C THR A 140 23.60 16.88 1.64
N GLY A 141 22.75 17.66 0.97
CA GLY A 141 22.72 17.76 -0.50
C GLY A 141 22.21 16.51 -1.20
N MET A 142 21.54 15.61 -0.48
CA MET A 142 21.07 14.30 -0.98
C MET A 142 19.59 14.30 -1.40
N LEU A 143 18.90 15.43 -1.27
CA LEU A 143 17.45 15.53 -1.50
C LEU A 143 17.04 15.05 -2.90
N ASP A 144 17.69 15.55 -3.95
CA ASP A 144 17.37 15.19 -5.34
C ASP A 144 17.90 13.81 -5.75
N THR A 145 18.86 13.26 -5.00
CA THR A 145 19.35 11.90 -5.20
C THR A 145 18.36 10.86 -4.67
N LEU A 146 17.68 11.16 -3.57
CA LEU A 146 16.75 10.24 -2.91
C LEU A 146 15.30 10.45 -3.34
N PHE A 147 14.87 11.70 -3.51
CA PHE A 147 13.50 12.02 -3.87
C PHE A 147 13.42 12.49 -5.31
N SER A 148 12.90 11.61 -6.16
CA SER A 148 12.38 12.01 -7.47
C SER A 148 11.27 13.06 -7.32
N GLN A 149 10.91 13.72 -8.41
CA GLN A 149 9.78 14.66 -8.43
C GLN A 149 8.48 14.02 -7.92
N GLU A 150 8.28 12.73 -8.20
CA GLU A 150 7.08 12.02 -7.78
C GLU A 150 7.08 11.74 -6.27
N HIS A 151 8.24 11.41 -5.68
CA HIS A 151 8.36 11.36 -4.22
C HIS A 151 8.00 12.70 -3.59
N LYS A 152 8.53 13.81 -4.11
CA LYS A 152 8.23 15.15 -3.57
C LYS A 152 6.75 15.48 -3.65
N LYS A 153 6.09 15.18 -4.78
CA LYS A 153 4.63 15.37 -4.94
C LYS A 153 3.85 14.55 -3.90
N GLU A 154 4.20 13.29 -3.68
CA GLU A 154 3.51 12.45 -2.69
C GLU A 154 3.78 12.88 -1.24
N ILE A 155 5.00 13.31 -0.92
CA ILE A 155 5.35 13.85 0.40
C ILE A 155 4.51 15.09 0.70
N LEU A 156 4.43 16.02 -0.25
CA LEU A 156 3.61 17.22 -0.13
C LEU A 156 2.13 16.86 0.00
N ARG A 157 1.62 15.96 -0.84
CA ARG A 157 0.23 15.47 -0.77
C ARG A 157 -0.07 14.87 0.60
N TYR A 158 0.82 14.04 1.13
CA TYR A 158 0.68 13.46 2.46
C TYR A 158 0.60 14.55 3.53
N MET A 159 1.51 15.53 3.51
CA MET A 159 1.50 16.65 4.47
C MET A 159 0.20 17.46 4.40
N TYR A 160 -0.25 17.87 3.21
CA TYR A 160 -1.49 18.61 3.03
C TYR A 160 -2.75 17.82 3.42
N CYS A 161 -2.71 16.48 3.27
CA CYS A 161 -3.83 15.65 3.70
C CYS A 161 -3.97 15.55 5.23
N HIS A 162 -2.88 15.78 5.98
CA HIS A 162 -2.82 15.57 7.42
C HIS A 162 -2.72 16.86 8.25
N GLN A 163 -2.60 18.03 7.59
CA GLN A 163 -2.90 19.33 8.17
C GLN A 163 -4.40 19.43 8.51
#